data_AF-A0A0D7X5Z6-F1
#
_entry.id   AF-A0A0D7X5Z6-F1
#
_cell.length_a   1.000
_cell.length_b   1.000
_cell.length_c   1.000
_cell.angle_alpha   90.00
_cell.angle_beta   90.00
_cell.angle_gamma   90.00
#
_symmetry.space_group_name_H-M   'P 1'
#
loop_
_entity.id
_entity.type
_entity.pdbx_description
1 polymer ?
#
loop_
_entity_poly.entity_id
_entity_poly.type
_entity_poly.pdbx_seq_one_letter_code
_entity_poly.pdbx_strand_id
1 'polypeptide(L)'
;MVGSKKNEVVQALFSVYKDMYDAKSLFNKSYFKYTPNQIFKELKDELTDTFVDSSKDIEVSKSVVIRDEILSLKNEMDVLNFMKNNFIYDNNAIDARETLLKSFSTEELKHMYNMLYSSPLRSKVRKSDVLTAIEKYFDSMDRIRSMKP
;
A
#
# COMPACT_ATOMS: atom_id res chain seq x y z
N MET A 1 6.22 -37.41 22.96
CA MET A 1 6.15 -37.34 21.48
C MET A 1 4.73 -36.97 20.96
N VAL A 2 3.97 -36.11 21.65
CA VAL A 2 2.59 -35.76 21.26
C VAL A 2 2.50 -34.39 20.55
N GLY A 3 3.46 -33.48 20.79
CA GLY A 3 3.48 -32.14 20.18
C GLY A 3 3.73 -32.12 18.66
N SER A 4 4.58 -33.01 18.13
CA SER A 4 4.97 -33.00 16.72
C SER A 4 3.81 -33.28 15.75
N LYS A 5 2.96 -34.27 16.07
CA LYS A 5 1.83 -34.65 15.21
C LYS A 5 0.73 -33.58 15.18
N LYS A 6 0.51 -32.87 16.29
CA LYS A 6 -0.48 -31.78 16.34
C LYS A 6 -0.04 -30.65 15.41
N ASN A 7 1.24 -30.27 15.46
CA ASN A 7 1.79 -29.21 14.62
C ASN A 7 1.71 -29.57 13.12
N GLU A 8 2.03 -30.80 12.74
CA GLU A 8 1.90 -31.30 11.36
C GLU A 8 0.45 -31.20 10.84
N VAL A 9 -0.53 -31.59 11.66
CA VAL A 9 -1.96 -31.50 11.28
C VAL A 9 -2.41 -30.05 11.14
N VAL A 10 -2.02 -29.17 12.06
CA VAL A 10 -2.37 -27.75 12.00
C VAL A 10 -1.73 -27.08 10.77
N GLN A 11 -0.49 -27.44 10.44
CA GLN A 11 0.18 -26.97 9.22
C GLN A 11 -0.55 -27.43 7.96
N ALA A 12 -0.93 -28.70 7.87
CA ALA A 12 -1.67 -29.24 6.73
C ALA A 12 -3.03 -28.53 6.55
N LEU A 13 -3.77 -28.33 7.66
CA LEU A 13 -5.03 -27.60 7.64
C LEU A 13 -4.86 -26.14 7.21
N PHE A 14 -3.81 -25.47 7.68
CA PHE A 14 -3.51 -24.09 7.30
C PHE A 14 -3.15 -23.98 5.82
N SER A 15 -2.38 -24.92 5.28
CA SER A 15 -2.05 -24.97 3.85
C SER A 15 -3.31 -25.12 3.00
N VAL A 16 -4.18 -26.08 3.33
CA VAL A 16 -5.45 -26.30 2.63
C VAL A 16 -6.35 -25.06 2.70
N TYR A 17 -6.40 -24.40 3.86
CA TYR A 17 -7.15 -23.16 4.02
C TYR A 17 -6.63 -22.04 3.13
N LYS A 18 -5.30 -21.90 3.02
CA LYS A 18 -4.65 -20.90 2.19
C LYS A 18 -4.99 -21.12 0.71
N ASP A 19 -4.87 -22.35 0.23
CA ASP A 19 -5.23 -22.73 -1.14
C ASP A 19 -6.72 -22.43 -1.43
N MET A 20 -7.62 -22.75 -0.49
CA MET A 20 -9.04 -22.41 -0.60
C MET A 20 -9.29 -20.90 -0.60
N TYR A 21 -8.53 -20.14 0.19
CA TYR A 21 -8.66 -18.69 0.28
C TYR A 21 -8.16 -17.99 -0.99
N ASP A 22 -7.13 -18.52 -1.64
CA ASP A 22 -6.66 -18.04 -2.95
C ASP A 22 -7.70 -18.34 -4.03
N ALA A 23 -8.35 -19.50 -3.96
CA ALA A 23 -9.47 -19.89 -4.80
C ALA A 23 -10.81 -19.24 -4.41
N LYS A 24 -10.87 -18.29 -3.47
CA LYS A 24 -12.14 -17.71 -2.95
C LYS A 24 -13.03 -17.07 -4.02
N SER A 25 -12.49 -16.71 -5.17
CA SER A 25 -13.26 -16.19 -6.31
C SER A 25 -14.24 -17.20 -6.89
N LEU A 26 -13.98 -18.51 -6.70
CA LEU A 26 -14.83 -19.62 -7.13
C LEU A 26 -15.99 -19.90 -6.16
N PHE A 27 -15.99 -19.26 -5.00
CA PHE A 27 -16.93 -19.50 -3.91
C PHE A 27 -17.66 -18.22 -3.52
N ASN A 28 -18.70 -18.35 -2.69
CA ASN A 28 -19.34 -17.17 -2.12
C ASN A 28 -18.37 -16.49 -1.13
N LYS A 29 -18.10 -15.20 -1.34
CA LYS A 29 -17.23 -14.38 -0.49
C LYS A 29 -17.66 -14.37 0.98
N SER A 30 -18.96 -14.54 1.27
CA SER A 30 -19.48 -14.57 2.63
C SER A 30 -19.01 -15.77 3.46
N TYR A 31 -18.46 -16.81 2.83
CA TYR A 31 -17.92 -17.99 3.52
C TYR A 31 -16.55 -17.74 4.14
N PHE A 32 -15.79 -16.76 3.64
CA PHE A 32 -14.44 -16.45 4.12
C PHE A 32 -14.49 -15.28 5.11
N LYS A 33 -14.74 -15.60 6.39
CA LYS A 33 -14.79 -14.60 7.46
C LYS A 33 -13.42 -14.11 7.92
N TYR A 34 -12.39 -14.94 7.75
CA TYR A 34 -11.05 -14.70 8.26
C TYR A 34 -10.02 -14.74 7.13
N THR A 35 -8.98 -13.92 7.23
CA THR A 35 -7.84 -14.01 6.31
C THR A 35 -6.83 -15.06 6.80
N PRO A 36 -5.99 -15.65 5.92
CA PRO A 36 -4.92 -16.56 6.34
C PRO A 36 -4.02 -15.95 7.43
N ASN A 37 -3.75 -14.65 7.36
CA ASN A 37 -2.94 -13.95 8.38
C ASN A 37 -3.63 -13.87 9.76
N GLN A 38 -4.96 -13.73 9.79
CA GLN A 38 -5.72 -13.73 11.05
C GLN A 38 -5.71 -15.11 11.69
N ILE A 39 -5.95 -16.16 10.88
CA ILE A 39 -5.88 -17.55 11.36
C ILE A 39 -4.47 -17.90 11.83
N PHE A 40 -3.44 -17.50 11.09
CA PHE A 40 -2.05 -17.71 11.49
C PHE A 40 -1.71 -17.02 12.81
N LYS A 41 -2.21 -15.80 13.02
CA LYS A 41 -2.00 -15.06 14.27
C LYS A 41 -2.65 -15.76 15.47
N GLU A 42 -3.83 -16.34 15.28
CA GLU A 42 -4.51 -17.11 16.33
C GLU A 42 -3.87 -18.49 16.59
N LEU A 43 -3.30 -19.09 15.54
CA LEU A 43 -2.62 -20.39 15.65
C LEU A 43 -1.13 -20.28 15.99
N LYS A 44 -0.58 -19.06 16.11
CA LYS A 44 0.85 -18.80 16.33
C LYS A 44 1.40 -19.50 17.58
N ASP A 45 0.59 -19.60 18.63
CA ASP A 45 0.96 -20.24 19.88
C ASP A 45 0.94 -21.77 19.78
N GLU A 46 0.18 -22.34 18.83
CA GLU A 46 0.16 -23.79 18.53
C GLU A 46 1.17 -24.17 17.44
N LEU A 47 1.57 -23.23 16.59
CA LEU A 47 2.51 -23.39 15.49
C LEU A 47 3.93 -22.93 15.90
N THR A 48 4.53 -23.58 16.89
CA THR A 48 5.93 -23.31 17.26
C THR A 48 6.94 -24.16 16.47
N ASP A 49 8.02 -23.47 16.06
CA ASP A 49 9.35 -23.89 15.56
C ASP A 49 9.53 -24.65 14.23
N THR A 50 8.49 -25.02 13.48
CA THR A 50 8.67 -25.76 12.21
C THR A 50 7.96 -25.18 10.99
N PHE A 51 7.59 -23.90 11.02
CA PHE A 51 7.16 -23.20 9.80
C PHE A 51 8.39 -22.76 9.01
N VAL A 52 9.05 -23.71 8.33
CA VAL A 52 9.94 -23.37 7.24
C VAL A 52 9.04 -22.84 6.13
N ASP A 53 9.14 -21.54 5.91
CA ASP A 53 8.39 -20.82 4.91
C ASP A 53 8.76 -21.36 3.52
N SER A 54 8.04 -22.40 3.06
CA SER A 54 8.07 -22.81 1.65
C SER A 54 7.32 -21.82 0.77
N SER A 55 6.91 -20.65 1.28
CA SER A 55 6.39 -19.52 0.52
C SER A 55 7.50 -18.80 -0.27
N LYS A 56 8.32 -19.54 -1.01
CA LYS A 56 9.21 -18.94 -2.02
C LYS A 56 8.50 -18.56 -3.32
N ASP A 57 7.25 -18.98 -3.50
CA ASP A 57 6.48 -18.70 -4.74
C ASP A 57 5.09 -18.13 -4.48
N ILE A 58 4.95 -17.34 -3.41
CA ILE A 58 3.78 -16.48 -3.28
C ILE A 58 4.27 -15.09 -3.61
N GLU A 59 3.88 -14.62 -4.80
CA GLU A 59 3.81 -13.21 -5.09
C GLU A 59 3.18 -12.54 -3.87
N VAL A 60 4.04 -11.94 -3.05
CA VAL A 60 3.68 -11.08 -1.96
C VAL A 60 2.71 -10.10 -2.60
N SER A 61 1.42 -10.26 -2.28
CA SER A 61 0.47 -9.18 -2.47
C SER A 61 1.12 -8.02 -1.74
N LYS A 62 1.76 -7.12 -2.51
CA LYS A 62 2.60 -6.05 -1.98
C LYS A 62 1.79 -5.46 -0.85
N SER A 63 2.22 -5.68 0.40
CA SER A 63 1.86 -4.75 1.46
C SER A 63 2.12 -3.40 0.83
N VAL A 64 1.14 -2.51 0.90
CA VAL A 64 1.33 -1.20 0.28
C VAL A 64 2.36 -0.48 1.15
N VAL A 65 3.62 -0.76 0.87
CA VAL A 65 4.78 -0.19 1.56
C VAL A 65 4.88 1.20 0.99
N ILE A 66 4.42 2.16 1.77
CA ILE A 66 4.80 3.55 1.58
C ILE A 66 6.28 3.62 1.96
N ARG A 67 7.12 4.14 1.06
CA ARG A 67 8.55 4.33 1.36
C ARG A 67 8.73 5.14 2.66
N ASP A 68 9.72 4.78 3.46
CA ASP A 68 10.02 5.44 4.74
C ASP A 68 10.23 6.95 4.56
N GLU A 69 10.84 7.37 3.45
CA GLU A 69 11.01 8.77 3.07
C GLU A 69 9.69 9.52 2.98
N ILE A 70 8.64 8.91 2.43
CA ILE A 70 7.31 9.50 2.27
C ILE A 70 6.53 9.45 3.59
N LEU A 71 6.70 8.40 4.40
CA LEU A 71 6.13 8.33 5.75
C LEU A 71 6.75 9.35 6.70
N SER A 72 8.00 9.77 6.45
CA SER A 72 8.69 10.75 7.27
C SER A 72 8.20 12.18 7.09
N LEU A 73 7.38 12.44 6.05
CA LEU A 73 6.82 13.76 5.75
C LEU A 73 5.78 14.12 6.81
N LYS A 74 5.96 15.24 7.52
CA LYS A 74 5.09 15.65 8.64
C LYS A 74 4.26 16.88 8.36
N ASN A 75 4.66 17.67 7.36
CA ASN A 75 4.04 18.96 7.07
C ASN A 75 4.11 19.30 5.56
N GLU A 76 3.40 20.35 5.17
CA GLU A 76 3.32 20.86 3.79
C GLU A 76 4.71 21.18 3.19
N MET A 77 5.63 21.72 4.00
CA MET A 77 6.97 22.09 3.54
C MET A 77 7.83 20.87 3.24
N ASP A 78 7.69 19.79 4.00
CA ASP A 78 8.37 18.52 3.74
C ASP A 78 7.91 17.94 2.40
N VAL A 79 6.59 17.98 2.13
CA VAL A 79 6.01 17.54 0.86
C VAL A 79 6.51 18.39 -0.30
N LEU A 80 6.58 19.72 -0.13
CA LEU A 80 7.13 20.63 -1.15
C LEU A 80 8.59 20.29 -1.48
N ASN A 81 9.42 20.08 -0.45
CA ASN A 81 10.83 19.72 -0.64
C ASN A 81 10.98 18.35 -1.31
N PHE A 82 10.17 17.37 -0.90
CA PHE A 82 10.16 16.06 -1.51
C PHE A 82 9.77 16.11 -2.98
N MET A 83 8.72 16.89 -3.32
CA MET A 83 8.29 17.11 -4.70
C MET A 83 9.40 17.75 -5.55
N LYS A 84 10.03 18.83 -5.06
CA LYS A 84 11.12 19.51 -5.78
C LYS A 84 12.30 18.58 -6.10
N ASN A 85 12.59 17.65 -5.21
CA ASN A 85 13.72 16.73 -5.38
C ASN A 85 13.38 15.50 -6.23
N ASN A 86 12.11 15.06 -6.27
CA ASN A 86 11.72 13.77 -6.86
C ASN A 86 10.76 13.90 -8.06
N PHE A 87 10.12 15.04 -8.27
CA PHE A 87 9.13 15.30 -9.32
C PHE A 87 9.71 16.25 -10.38
N ILE A 88 10.98 16.05 -10.73
CA ILE A 88 11.63 16.79 -11.82
C ILE A 88 11.25 16.11 -13.13
N TYR A 89 10.20 16.62 -13.78
CA TYR A 89 9.77 16.11 -15.08
C TYR A 89 9.13 17.24 -15.91
N ASP A 90 9.14 17.09 -17.24
CA ASP A 90 8.43 18.01 -18.12
C ASP A 90 6.92 17.75 -18.04
N ASN A 91 6.18 18.67 -17.42
CA ASN A 91 4.73 18.60 -17.25
C ASN A 91 3.97 18.53 -18.59
N ASN A 92 4.60 18.92 -19.71
CA ASN A 92 4.01 18.85 -21.04
C ASN A 92 4.27 17.51 -21.75
N ALA A 93 5.17 16.67 -21.22
CA ALA A 93 5.49 15.36 -21.77
C ALA A 93 4.65 14.27 -21.08
N ILE A 94 3.67 13.74 -21.81
CA ILE A 94 2.76 12.67 -21.32
C ILE A 94 3.56 11.46 -20.83
N ASP A 95 4.63 11.09 -21.55
CA ASP A 95 5.46 9.93 -21.23
C ASP A 95 6.26 10.09 -19.93
N ALA A 96 6.74 11.31 -19.65
CA ALA A 96 7.46 11.63 -18.43
C ALA A 96 6.52 11.53 -17.21
N ARG A 97 5.29 12.00 -17.38
CA ARG A 97 4.24 11.94 -16.36
C ARG A 97 3.79 10.51 -16.06
N GLU A 98 3.64 9.67 -17.07
CA GLU A 98 3.34 8.25 -16.86
C GLU A 98 4.46 7.50 -16.14
N THR A 99 5.71 7.84 -16.47
CA THR A 99 6.89 7.25 -15.82
C THR A 99 6.93 7.61 -14.33
N LEU A 100 6.65 8.86 -13.99
CA LEU A 100 6.48 9.31 -12.61
C LEU A 100 5.32 8.59 -11.92
N LEU A 101 4.16 8.48 -12.58
CA LEU A 101 3.04 7.73 -12.02
C LEU A 101 3.37 6.25 -11.79
N LYS A 102 4.30 5.65 -12.53
CA LYS A 102 4.75 4.26 -12.29
C LYS A 102 5.69 4.14 -11.10
N SER A 103 6.45 5.19 -10.76
CA SER A 103 7.45 5.15 -9.67
C SER A 103 6.85 5.31 -8.26
N PHE A 104 5.64 5.86 -8.15
CA PHE A 104 4.93 6.01 -6.86
C PHE A 104 3.84 4.96 -6.69
N SER A 105 3.41 4.65 -5.48
CA SER A 105 2.17 3.90 -5.23
C SER A 105 0.97 4.85 -5.08
N THR A 106 -0.26 4.32 -5.20
CA THR A 106 -1.46 5.14 -4.98
C THR A 106 -1.55 5.61 -3.52
N GLU A 107 -1.15 4.78 -2.55
CA GLU A 107 -1.20 5.15 -1.13
C GLU A 107 -0.10 6.15 -0.76
N GLU A 108 1.06 6.10 -1.41
CA GLU A 108 2.10 7.13 -1.28
C GLU A 108 1.56 8.51 -1.68
N LEU A 109 0.90 8.60 -2.84
CA LEU A 109 0.29 9.85 -3.30
C LEU A 109 -0.86 10.28 -2.40
N LYS A 110 -1.67 9.36 -1.88
CA LYS A 110 -2.73 9.69 -0.91
C LYS A 110 -2.16 10.23 0.40
N HIS A 111 -1.04 9.67 0.87
CA HIS A 111 -0.37 10.14 2.08
C HIS A 111 0.08 11.59 1.91
N MET A 112 0.77 11.88 0.80
CA MET A 112 1.17 13.25 0.45
C MET A 112 -0.03 14.18 0.32
N TYR A 113 -1.11 13.73 -0.34
CA TYR A 113 -2.34 14.53 -0.49
C TYR A 113 -2.94 14.92 0.86
N ASN A 114 -3.03 13.98 1.81
CA ASN A 114 -3.60 14.24 3.14
C ASN A 114 -2.77 15.23 3.97
N MET A 115 -1.49 15.42 3.63
CA MET A 115 -0.64 16.44 4.27
C MET A 115 -0.90 17.84 3.71
N LEU A 116 -1.42 17.96 2.48
CA LEU A 116 -1.72 19.24 1.82
C LEU A 116 -3.17 19.68 2.00
N TYR A 117 -4.09 18.71 2.02
CA TYR A 117 -5.52 18.95 2.09
C TYR A 117 -6.13 18.31 3.33
N SER A 118 -6.93 19.07 4.07
CA SER A 118 -7.70 18.58 5.22
C SER A 118 -8.92 17.74 4.82
N SER A 119 -9.36 17.84 3.56
CA SER A 119 -10.48 17.06 3.02
C SER A 119 -10.04 15.64 2.65
N PRO A 120 -10.77 14.59 3.02
CA PRO A 120 -10.47 13.23 2.59
C PRO A 120 -10.73 13.04 1.09
N LEU A 121 -9.91 12.20 0.45
CA LEU A 121 -10.14 11.73 -0.92
C LEU A 121 -11.40 10.85 -1.00
N ARG A 122 -12.11 10.93 -2.13
CA ARG A 122 -13.21 9.99 -2.42
C ARG A 122 -12.67 8.56 -2.50
N SER A 123 -13.50 7.58 -2.16
CA SER A 123 -13.09 6.16 -2.06
C SER A 123 -12.61 5.55 -3.38
N LYS A 124 -13.04 6.09 -4.53
CA LYS A 124 -12.60 5.69 -5.87
C LYS A 124 -11.96 6.88 -6.58
N VAL A 125 -10.68 7.11 -6.35
CA VAL A 125 -9.91 8.16 -7.03
C VAL A 125 -8.79 7.52 -7.84
N ARG A 126 -8.60 7.98 -9.09
CA ARG A 126 -7.50 7.49 -9.92
C ARG A 126 -6.20 8.13 -9.45
N LYS A 127 -5.12 7.37 -9.56
CA LYS A 127 -3.77 7.80 -9.17
C LYS A 127 -3.34 9.12 -9.85
N SER A 128 -3.69 9.26 -11.13
CA SER A 128 -3.49 10.49 -11.92
C SER A 128 -4.16 11.71 -11.30
N ASP A 129 -5.36 11.52 -10.74
CA ASP A 129 -6.17 12.62 -10.20
C ASP A 129 -5.59 13.10 -8.88
N VAL A 130 -5.06 12.18 -8.07
CA VAL A 130 -4.33 12.53 -6.82
C VAL A 130 -3.09 13.35 -7.15
N LEU A 131 -2.30 12.92 -8.13
CA LEU A 131 -1.11 13.65 -8.57
C LEU A 131 -1.46 15.06 -9.06
N THR A 132 -2.48 15.20 -9.91
CA THR A 132 -2.94 16.52 -10.39
C THR A 132 -3.40 17.42 -9.24
N ALA A 133 -4.02 16.87 -8.20
CA ALA A 133 -4.46 17.67 -7.05
C ALA A 133 -3.26 18.18 -6.23
N ILE A 134 -2.21 17.37 -6.09
CA ILE A 134 -0.95 17.76 -5.44
C ILE A 134 -0.26 18.86 -6.25
N GLU A 135 -0.15 18.71 -7.58
CA GLU A 135 0.46 19.72 -8.47
C GLU A 135 -0.28 21.06 -8.39
N LYS A 136 -1.61 21.02 -8.52
CA LYS A 136 -2.45 22.22 -8.44
C LYS A 136 -2.34 22.95 -7.10
N TYR A 137 -2.10 22.22 -6.01
CA TYR A 137 -1.89 22.83 -4.71
C TYR A 137 -0.71 23.79 -4.76
N PHE A 138 0.43 23.32 -5.27
CA PHE A 138 1.65 24.13 -5.34
C PHE A 138 1.58 25.23 -6.40
N ASP A 139 0.96 24.98 -7.55
CA ASP A 139 0.68 26.02 -8.54
C ASP A 139 -0.14 27.17 -7.94
N SER A 140 -1.14 26.83 -7.11
CA SER A 140 -1.96 27.82 -6.42
C SER A 140 -1.17 28.59 -5.37
N MET A 141 -0.27 27.93 -4.65
CA MET A 141 0.61 28.55 -3.66
C MET A 141 1.62 29.50 -4.30
N ASP A 142 2.24 29.13 -5.42
CA ASP A 142 3.17 29.99 -6.16
C ASP A 142 2.44 31.19 -6.78
N ARG A 143 1.21 31.00 -7.24
CA ARG A 143 0.34 32.10 -7.67
C ARG A 143 -0.02 33.05 -6.52
N ILE A 144 -0.37 32.53 -5.34
CA ILE A 144 -0.65 33.35 -4.16
C ILE A 144 0.61 34.10 -3.70
N ARG A 145 1.79 33.47 -3.74
CA ARG A 145 3.08 34.10 -3.39
C ARG A 145 3.45 35.22 -4.36
N SER A 146 3.21 35.04 -5.66
CA SER A 146 3.46 36.07 -6.68
C SER A 146 2.43 37.20 -6.72
N MET A 147 1.24 36.97 -6.13
CA MET A 147 0.19 37.98 -5.98
C MET A 147 0.26 38.78 -4.66
N LYS A 148 1.26 38.54 -3.80
CA LYS A 148 1.51 39.42 -2.65
C LYS A 148 2.01 40.77 -3.16
N PRO A 149 1.41 41.91 -2.73
CA PRO A 149 1.88 43.25 -3.08
C PRO A 149 3.25 43.56 -2.46
#